data_AF-A0A933TLW4-F1
#
_entry.id   AF-A0A933TLW4-F1
#
_cell.length_a   1.000
_cell.length_b   1.000
_cell.length_c   1.000
_cell.angle_alpha   90.00
_cell.angle_beta   90.00
_cell.angle_gamma   90.00
#
_symmetry.space_group_name_H-M   'P 1'
#
loop_
_entity.id
_entity.type
_entity.pdbx_description
1 polymer ?
#
loop_
_entity_poly.entity_id
_entity_poly.type
_entity_poly.pdbx_seq_one_letter_code
_entity_poly.pdbx_strand_id
1 'polypeptide(L)'
;MRLLTDSKTPPNFREIVFVSLLALPIGATCSVLLNRYVPNKLARRLCITNKFGEKTVWGHIMNSPEPTEWVVVRDHENDLMYEGWIQAFSDDHEDNEIFLRDVKVFKNSTGHELYETPGLYLAKSRDKLAMEFWNLPFSEKRNRPSPPTGKEVHHV
;
A
#
# COMPACT_ATOMS: atom_id res chain seq x y z
N MET A 1 -8.08 13.25 42.24
CA MET A 1 -9.45 12.73 41.99
C MET A 1 -10.56 13.26 42.91
N ARG A 2 -10.28 14.02 43.99
CA ARG A 2 -11.32 14.69 44.81
C ARG A 2 -11.80 16.04 44.26
N LEU A 3 -11.14 16.56 43.22
CA LEU A 3 -11.38 17.89 42.66
C LEU A 3 -12.63 17.96 41.76
N LEU A 4 -13.09 16.83 41.22
CA LEU A 4 -14.24 16.78 40.30
C LEU A 4 -15.60 16.70 41.02
N THR A 5 -15.60 16.63 42.35
CA THR A 5 -16.80 16.37 43.16
C THR A 5 -17.06 17.43 44.23
N ASP A 6 -16.13 18.35 44.48
CA ASP A 6 -16.26 19.41 45.48
C ASP A 6 -15.75 20.77 44.96
N SER A 7 -16.66 21.74 44.85
CA SER A 7 -16.44 23.07 44.27
C SER A 7 -15.67 24.02 45.19
N LYS A 8 -15.37 23.64 46.43
CA LYS A 8 -14.69 24.48 47.43
C LYS A 8 -13.18 24.23 47.58
N THR A 9 -12.61 23.38 46.73
CA THR A 9 -11.18 23.02 46.80
C THR A 9 -10.34 23.96 45.92
N PRO A 10 -9.31 24.66 46.46
CA PRO A 10 -8.47 25.53 45.64
C PRO A 10 -7.69 24.72 44.59
N PRO A 11 -7.56 25.22 43.35
CA PRO A 11 -6.87 24.49 42.29
C PRO A 11 -5.39 24.35 42.63
N ASN A 12 -4.89 23.11 42.61
CA ASN A 12 -3.49 22.83 42.84
C ASN A 12 -2.71 23.03 41.53
N PHE A 13 -2.07 24.19 41.38
CA PHE A 13 -1.28 24.53 40.18
C PHE A 13 -0.19 23.50 39.86
N ARG A 14 0.35 22.78 40.87
CA ARG A 14 1.32 21.70 40.62
C ARG A 14 0.70 20.54 39.85
N GLU A 15 -0.53 20.16 40.20
CA GLU A 15 -1.25 19.08 39.52
C GLU A 15 -1.50 19.43 38.04
N ILE A 16 -1.87 20.68 37.77
CA ILE A 16 -2.10 21.18 36.41
C ILE A 16 -0.81 21.12 35.56
N VAL A 17 0.32 21.55 36.13
CA VAL A 17 1.62 21.50 35.45
C VAL A 17 2.06 20.06 35.19
N PHE A 18 1.88 19.16 36.16
CA PHE A 18 2.22 17.74 35.99
C PHE A 18 1.36 17.05 34.92
N VAL A 19 0.04 17.29 34.91
CA VAL A 19 -0.87 16.72 33.91
C VAL A 19 -0.54 17.25 32.51
N SER A 20 -0.21 18.54 32.38
CA SER A 20 0.18 19.14 31.10
C SER A 20 1.50 18.56 30.57
N LEU A 21 2.48 18.35 31.45
CA LEU A 21 3.76 17.71 31.09
C LEU A 21 3.58 16.23 30.72
N LEU A 22 2.66 15.52 31.38
CA LEU A 22 2.32 14.12 31.07
C LEU A 22 1.53 13.98 29.75
N ALA A 23 0.76 14.98 29.37
CA ALA A 23 0.00 14.96 28.11
C ALA A 23 0.90 14.94 26.88
N LEU A 24 2.08 15.57 26.93
CA LEU A 24 3.05 15.61 25.82
C LEU A 24 3.59 14.22 25.43
N PRO A 25 4.17 13.40 26.34
CA PRO A 25 4.64 12.07 25.99
C PRO A 25 3.49 11.11 25.65
N ILE A 26 2.32 11.27 26.28
CA ILE A 26 1.14 10.46 25.93
C ILE A 26 0.68 10.78 24.50
N GLY A 27 0.56 12.05 24.15
CA GLY A 27 0.21 12.49 22.80
C GLY A 27 1.22 12.03 21.75
N ALA A 28 2.52 12.16 22.04
CA ALA A 28 3.59 11.66 21.17
C ALA A 28 3.51 10.13 20.99
N THR A 29 3.29 9.39 22.08
CA THR A 29 3.16 7.92 22.04
C THR A 29 1.93 7.50 21.24
N CYS A 30 0.77 8.15 21.46
CA CYS A 30 -0.44 7.90 20.68
C CYS A 30 -0.24 8.20 19.19
N SER A 31 0.44 9.31 18.85
CA SER A 31 0.76 9.66 17.48
C SER A 31 1.64 8.59 16.81
N VAL A 32 2.69 8.13 17.49
CA VAL A 32 3.56 7.05 17.00
C VAL A 32 2.80 5.72 16.85
N LEU A 33 1.90 5.38 17.78
CA LEU A 33 1.10 4.15 17.72
C LEU A 33 0.09 4.16 16.57
N LEU A 34 -0.57 5.29 16.33
CA LEU A 34 -1.49 5.46 15.20
C LEU A 34 -0.73 5.41 13.87
N ASN A 35 0.44 6.04 13.79
CA ASN A 35 1.27 6.06 12.59
C ASN A 35 1.88 4.69 12.24
N ARG A 36 1.96 3.75 13.20
CA ARG A 36 2.55 2.41 12.98
C ARG A 36 1.57 1.28 12.64
N TYR A 37 0.31 1.54 12.34
CA TYR A 37 -0.71 0.51 11.98
C TYR A 37 -0.88 -0.64 13.00
N VAL A 38 -0.35 -0.49 14.22
CA VAL A 38 -0.37 -1.51 15.29
C VAL A 38 -1.78 -1.99 15.65
N PRO A 39 -2.81 -1.13 15.79
CA PRO A 39 -4.16 -1.61 16.08
C PRO A 39 -4.76 -2.48 14.97
N ASN A 40 -4.46 -2.19 13.70
CA ASN A 40 -4.94 -2.99 12.57
C ASN A 40 -4.27 -4.38 12.53
N LYS A 41 -2.98 -4.46 12.90
CA LYS A 41 -2.27 -5.74 13.02
C LYS A 41 -2.83 -6.61 14.15
N LEU A 42 -3.24 -6.01 15.27
CA LEU A 42 -3.87 -6.71 16.39
C LEU A 42 -5.29 -7.18 16.05
N ALA A 43 -6.10 -6.35 15.39
CA ALA A 43 -7.46 -6.70 14.96
C ALA A 43 -7.50 -7.85 13.93
N ARG A 44 -6.50 -7.91 13.02
CA ARG A 44 -6.29 -9.07 12.12
C ARG A 44 -5.93 -10.33 12.89
N ARG A 45 -5.09 -10.21 13.93
CA ARG A 45 -4.69 -11.34 14.78
C ARG A 45 -5.86 -11.93 15.58
N LEU A 46 -6.86 -11.10 15.87
CA LEU A 46 -8.11 -11.48 16.52
C LEU A 46 -9.22 -11.90 15.53
N CYS A 47 -8.94 -11.99 14.22
CA CYS A 47 -9.91 -12.35 13.18
C CYS A 47 -11.20 -11.51 13.16
N ILE A 48 -11.17 -10.28 13.69
CA ILE A 48 -12.34 -9.39 13.73
C ILE A 48 -12.57 -8.75 12.35
N THR A 49 -11.53 -8.61 11.54
CA THR A 49 -11.63 -8.02 10.20
C THR A 49 -10.57 -8.56 9.25
N ASN A 50 -10.99 -8.82 8.00
CA ASN A 50 -10.11 -9.09 6.86
C ASN A 50 -9.84 -7.83 6.02
N LYS A 51 -10.35 -6.65 6.44
CA LYS A 51 -10.05 -5.37 5.77
C LYS A 51 -8.62 -4.96 6.09
N PHE A 52 -7.87 -4.63 5.04
CA PHE A 52 -6.55 -4.02 5.17
C PHE A 52 -6.67 -2.68 5.92
N GLY A 53 -5.60 -2.30 6.63
CA GLY A 53 -5.55 -1.03 7.35
C GLY A 53 -5.54 0.20 6.43
N GLU A 54 -5.42 -0.03 5.13
CA GLU A 54 -5.32 0.98 4.09
C GLU A 54 -6.60 1.05 3.28
N LYS A 55 -6.97 2.27 2.88
CA LYS A 55 -8.25 2.55 2.23
C LYS A 55 -8.33 1.98 0.81
N THR A 56 -7.20 1.68 0.17
CA THR A 56 -7.13 1.24 -1.23
C THR A 56 -6.23 0.01 -1.41
N VAL A 57 -6.54 -0.81 -2.42
CA VAL A 57 -5.68 -1.93 -2.84
C VAL A 57 -4.32 -1.43 -3.31
N TRP A 58 -4.28 -0.24 -3.94
CA TRP A 58 -3.06 0.45 -4.35
C TRP A 58 -2.11 0.67 -3.18
N GLY A 59 -2.58 1.36 -2.13
CA GLY A 59 -1.80 1.53 -0.92
C GLY A 59 -1.35 0.18 -0.37
N HIS A 60 -2.26 -0.78 -0.26
CA HIS A 60 -1.92 -2.08 0.32
C HIS A 60 -0.78 -2.80 -0.42
N ILE A 61 -0.75 -2.72 -1.75
CA ILE A 61 0.33 -3.29 -2.58
C ILE A 61 1.62 -2.49 -2.37
N MET A 62 1.55 -1.15 -2.41
CA MET A 62 2.73 -0.29 -2.33
C MET A 62 3.37 -0.23 -0.93
N ASN A 63 2.57 -0.44 0.12
CA ASN A 63 3.02 -0.51 1.51
C ASN A 63 3.22 -1.96 1.98
N SER A 64 3.11 -2.95 1.09
CA SER A 64 3.30 -4.34 1.46
C SER A 64 4.77 -4.56 1.87
N PRO A 65 5.04 -5.33 2.94
CA PRO A 65 6.40 -5.63 3.37
C PRO A 65 7.11 -6.66 2.49
N GLU A 66 6.44 -7.20 1.47
CA GLU A 66 7.04 -8.10 0.49
C GLU A 66 7.85 -7.27 -0.52
N PRO A 67 8.89 -7.84 -1.15
CA PRO A 67 9.74 -7.11 -2.10
C PRO A 67 8.94 -6.87 -3.39
N THR A 68 8.07 -5.86 -3.42
CA THR A 68 7.35 -5.38 -4.60
C THR A 68 8.03 -4.16 -5.23
N GLU A 69 9.29 -3.92 -4.90
CA GLU A 69 9.99 -2.68 -5.26
C GLU A 69 10.28 -2.59 -6.77
N TRP A 70 10.57 -3.71 -7.45
CA TRP A 70 10.72 -3.74 -8.90
C TRP A 70 9.38 -4.01 -9.57
N VAL A 71 8.98 -3.12 -10.48
CA VAL A 71 7.68 -3.17 -11.15
C VAL A 71 7.85 -2.99 -12.65
N VAL A 72 6.98 -3.67 -13.40
CA VAL A 72 6.75 -3.40 -14.82
C VAL A 72 5.43 -2.66 -14.96
N VAL A 73 5.47 -1.42 -15.42
CA VAL A 73 4.30 -0.60 -15.71
C VAL A 73 4.05 -0.60 -17.22
N ARG A 74 2.87 -1.05 -17.66
CA ARG A 74 2.45 -1.07 -19.06
C ARG A 74 1.46 0.05 -19.34
N ASP A 75 1.79 0.85 -20.34
CA ASP A 75 0.90 1.83 -20.94
C ASP A 75 0.48 1.31 -22.33
N HIS A 76 -0.66 0.63 -22.38
CA HIS A 76 -1.17 0.04 -23.62
C HIS A 76 -1.65 1.08 -24.62
N GLU A 77 -2.09 2.26 -24.16
CA GLU A 77 -2.53 3.34 -25.04
C GLU A 77 -1.37 3.88 -25.90
N ASN A 78 -0.18 3.99 -25.30
CA ASN A 78 1.01 4.52 -25.96
C ASN A 78 1.97 3.46 -26.48
N ASP A 79 1.63 2.17 -26.34
CA ASP A 79 2.51 1.05 -26.69
C ASP A 79 3.87 1.12 -25.96
N LEU A 80 3.87 1.52 -24.68
CA LEU A 80 5.06 1.66 -23.85
C LEU A 80 5.03 0.73 -22.65
N MET A 81 6.22 0.29 -22.24
CA MET A 81 6.46 -0.52 -21.05
C MET A 81 7.64 0.07 -20.30
N TYR A 82 7.48 0.26 -18.99
CA TYR A 82 8.48 0.84 -18.11
C TYR A 82 8.86 -0.20 -17.07
N GLU A 83 10.14 -0.45 -16.90
CA GLU A 83 10.67 -1.39 -15.91
C GLU A 83 11.58 -0.61 -14.95
N GLY A 84 11.36 -0.69 -13.64
CA GLY A 84 12.21 -0.02 -12.67
C GLY A 84 11.74 -0.15 -11.22
N TRP A 85 12.42 0.57 -10.33
CA TRP A 85 12.13 0.57 -8.89
C TRP A 85 11.11 1.63 -8.50
N ILE A 86 10.13 1.29 -7.68
CA ILE A 86 9.19 2.26 -7.10
C ILE A 86 9.91 3.05 -6.00
N GLN A 87 10.06 4.35 -6.20
CA GLN A 87 10.70 5.25 -5.25
C GLN A 87 9.69 6.07 -4.45
N ALA A 88 8.57 6.46 -5.07
CA ALA A 88 7.47 7.16 -4.43
C ALA A 88 6.17 6.95 -5.19
N PHE A 89 5.05 7.10 -4.50
CA PHE A 89 3.70 7.03 -5.06
C PHE A 89 2.74 7.96 -4.31
N SER A 90 1.69 8.43 -4.97
CA SER A 90 0.60 9.17 -4.32
C SER A 90 -0.44 8.20 -3.71
N ASP A 91 -1.03 8.60 -2.58
CA ASP A 91 -2.17 7.92 -1.94
C ASP A 91 -3.52 8.60 -2.27
N ASP A 92 -3.50 9.54 -3.22
CA ASP A 92 -4.72 10.25 -3.62
C ASP A 92 -5.62 9.40 -4.53
N HIS A 93 -6.92 9.64 -4.44
CA HIS A 93 -7.94 8.88 -5.14
C HIS A 93 -8.15 9.35 -6.59
N GLU A 94 -7.85 10.62 -6.90
CA GLU A 94 -8.13 11.21 -8.22
C GLU A 94 -6.95 11.05 -9.18
N ASP A 95 -5.76 11.51 -8.80
CA ASP A 95 -4.55 11.44 -9.63
C ASP A 95 -3.49 10.54 -8.99
N ASN A 96 -3.19 9.45 -9.69
CA ASN A 96 -2.19 8.49 -9.24
C ASN A 96 -0.87 8.79 -9.91
N GLU A 97 0.08 9.13 -9.06
CA GLU A 97 1.42 9.50 -9.45
C GLU A 97 2.35 8.41 -8.94
N ILE A 98 3.24 7.96 -9.81
CA ILE A 98 4.31 7.04 -9.42
C ILE A 98 5.64 7.58 -9.93
N PHE A 99 6.62 7.56 -9.06
CA PHE A 99 8.00 7.90 -9.38
C PHE A 99 8.84 6.63 -9.35
N LEU A 100 9.42 6.32 -10.51
CA LEU A 100 10.27 5.17 -10.73
C LEU A 100 11.75 5.58 -10.79
N ARG A 101 12.64 4.68 -10.39
CA ARG A 101 14.10 4.83 -10.43
C ARG A 101 14.75 3.73 -11.26
N ASP A 102 15.90 4.07 -11.84
CA ASP A 102 16.72 3.18 -12.68
C ASP A 102 15.88 2.47 -13.75
N VAL A 103 15.21 3.30 -14.56
CA VAL A 103 14.11 2.89 -15.42
C VAL A 103 14.59 2.56 -16.81
N LYS A 104 14.20 1.40 -17.31
CA LYS A 104 14.30 1.02 -18.72
C LYS A 104 12.93 1.18 -19.38
N VAL A 105 12.92 1.78 -20.56
CA VAL A 105 11.69 2.00 -21.33
C VAL A 105 11.73 1.15 -22.57
N PHE A 106 10.66 0.43 -22.83
CA PHE A 106 10.50 -0.49 -23.95
C PHE A 106 9.25 -0.16 -24.74
N LYS A 107 9.22 -0.63 -25.99
CA LYS A 107 7.99 -0.72 -26.77
C LYS A 107 7.21 -1.96 -26.35
N ASN A 108 5.93 -1.80 -25.99
CA ASN A 108 5.13 -2.87 -25.39
C ASN A 108 4.85 -4.02 -26.39
N SER A 109 4.57 -3.69 -27.64
CA SER A 109 4.27 -4.64 -28.72
C SER A 109 5.46 -5.50 -29.15
N THR A 110 6.67 -4.96 -29.12
CA THR A 110 7.88 -5.65 -29.62
C THR A 110 8.85 -6.07 -28.53
N GLY A 111 8.74 -5.50 -27.33
CA GLY A 111 9.72 -5.68 -26.25
C GLY A 111 11.07 -5.00 -26.52
N HIS A 112 11.18 -4.15 -27.56
CA HIS A 112 12.44 -3.48 -27.89
C HIS A 112 12.71 -2.34 -26.92
N GLU A 113 13.91 -2.31 -26.32
CA GLU A 113 14.35 -1.23 -25.44
C GLU A 113 14.50 0.08 -26.25
N LEU A 114 13.88 1.16 -25.78
CA LEU A 114 13.90 2.46 -26.42
C LEU A 114 14.98 3.36 -25.81
N TYR A 115 15.00 3.47 -24.48
CA TYR A 115 15.98 4.26 -23.74
C TYR A 115 15.97 3.91 -22.24
N GLU A 116 16.96 4.43 -21.52
CA GLU A 116 17.07 4.34 -20.07
C GLU A 116 17.08 5.72 -19.43
N THR A 117 16.54 5.85 -18.22
CA THR A 117 16.56 7.08 -17.44
C THR A 117 16.71 6.79 -15.95
N PRO A 118 17.51 7.57 -15.19
CA PRO A 118 17.68 7.35 -13.74
C PRO A 118 16.39 7.59 -12.94
N GLY A 119 15.43 8.34 -13.50
CA GLY A 119 14.14 8.56 -12.86
C GLY A 119 13.05 8.84 -13.88
N LEU A 120 11.84 8.34 -13.62
CA LEU A 120 10.66 8.57 -14.45
C LEU A 120 9.45 8.86 -13.56
N TYR A 121 8.79 9.98 -13.83
CA TYR A 121 7.55 10.34 -13.18
C TYR A 121 6.39 10.05 -14.12
N LEU A 122 5.39 9.32 -13.62
CA LEU A 122 4.19 8.95 -14.35
C LEU A 122 2.97 9.47 -13.59
N ALA A 123 2.25 10.42 -14.19
CA ALA A 123 0.95 10.89 -13.74
C ALA A 123 -0.10 10.45 -14.77
N LYS A 124 -0.69 9.28 -14.55
CA LYS A 124 -1.75 8.71 -15.40
C LYS A 124 -2.80 8.04 -14.52
N SER A 125 -4.03 8.01 -15.01
CA SER A 125 -5.12 7.33 -14.31
C SER A 125 -4.89 5.81 -14.23
N ARG A 126 -5.31 5.19 -13.11
CA ARG A 126 -5.05 3.76 -12.80
C ARG A 126 -5.65 2.79 -13.83
N ASP A 127 -6.72 3.20 -14.50
CA ASP A 127 -7.40 2.41 -15.53
C ASP A 127 -6.62 2.33 -16.85
N LYS A 128 -5.63 3.21 -17.04
CA LYS A 128 -4.79 3.26 -18.24
C LYS A 128 -3.46 2.53 -18.09
N LEU A 129 -3.05 2.22 -16.86
CA LEU A 129 -1.80 1.57 -16.56
C LEU A 129 -2.04 0.18 -15.96
N ALA A 130 -1.37 -0.83 -16.51
CA ALA A 130 -1.28 -2.13 -15.87
C ALA A 130 0.07 -2.26 -15.15
N MET A 131 0.08 -2.81 -13.94
CA MET A 131 1.31 -3.10 -13.20
C MET A 131 1.49 -4.60 -13.05
N GLU A 132 2.70 -5.06 -13.35
CA GLU A 132 3.09 -6.45 -13.19
C GLU A 132 4.27 -6.54 -12.20
N PHE A 133 4.19 -7.49 -11.28
CA PHE A 133 5.19 -7.72 -10.25
C PHE A 133 5.82 -9.09 -10.49
N TRP A 134 6.91 -9.12 -11.27
CA TRP A 134 7.54 -10.37 -11.71
C TRP A 134 8.38 -11.04 -10.62
N ASN A 135 8.73 -10.29 -9.58
CA ASN A 135 9.47 -10.78 -8.42
C ASN A 135 8.58 -11.51 -7.40
N LEU A 136 7.24 -11.47 -7.55
CA LEU A 136 6.33 -12.20 -6.68
C LEU A 136 6.29 -13.69 -7.06
N PRO A 137 6.45 -14.61 -6.08
CA PRO A 137 6.35 -16.03 -6.35
C PRO A 137 4.90 -16.40 -6.71
N PHE A 138 4.75 -17.37 -7.62
CA PHE A 138 3.43 -17.89 -7.93
C PHE A 138 2.84 -18.63 -6.72
N SER A 139 1.53 -18.42 -6.50
CA SER A 139 0.80 -19.18 -5.47
C SER A 139 0.84 -20.67 -5.78
N GLU A 140 1.02 -21.50 -4.75
CA GLU A 140 0.98 -22.96 -4.84
C GLU A 140 -0.31 -23.50 -5.50
N LYS A 141 -1.42 -22.74 -5.39
CA LYS A 141 -2.71 -23.05 -6.03
C LYS A 141 -2.68 -23.00 -7.56
N ARG A 142 -1.61 -22.50 -8.18
CA ARG A 142 -1.42 -22.52 -9.64
C ARG A 142 -1.18 -23.93 -10.16
N ASN A 143 -0.58 -24.82 -9.37
CA ASN A 143 -0.33 -26.22 -9.76
C ASN A 143 -1.59 -27.10 -9.72
N ARG A 144 -2.78 -26.50 -9.88
CA ARG A 144 -4.00 -27.28 -10.08
C ARG A 144 -3.86 -27.99 -11.43
N PRO A 145 -4.10 -29.32 -11.50
CA PRO A 145 -4.15 -30.01 -12.78
C PRO A 145 -5.16 -29.28 -13.68
N SER A 146 -4.81 -29.15 -14.96
CA SER A 146 -5.68 -28.58 -15.99
C SER A 146 -7.09 -29.15 -15.84
N PRO A 147 -8.15 -28.33 -15.96
CA PRO A 147 -9.50 -28.88 -16.02
C PRO A 147 -9.53 -29.95 -17.11
N PRO A 148 -10.15 -31.12 -16.87
CA PRO A 148 -10.12 -32.21 -17.83
C PRO A 148 -10.63 -31.73 -19.18
N THR A 149 -9.74 -31.70 -20.16
CA THR A 149 -10.06 -31.44 -21.56
C THR A 149 -10.88 -32.63 -22.05
N GLY A 150 -12.15 -32.41 -22.37
CA GLY A 150 -12.97 -33.40 -23.07
C GLY A 150 -14.21 -33.87 -22.29
N LYS A 151 -15.34 -33.24 -22.59
CA LYS A 151 -16.52 -34.04 -22.92
C LYS A 151 -16.71 -33.92 -24.43
N GLU A 152 -16.31 -34.94 -25.16
CA GLU A 152 -16.90 -35.19 -26.48
C GLU A 152 -18.41 -35.29 -26.26
N VAL A 153 -19.13 -34.32 -26.84
CA VAL A 153 -20.57 -34.36 -26.91
C VAL A 153 -20.90 -35.43 -27.95
N HIS A 154 -21.06 -36.67 -27.50
CA HIS A 154 -21.76 -37.67 -28.30
C HIS A 154 -23.22 -37.24 -28.39
N HIS A 155 -23.57 -36.61 -29.50
CA HIS A 155 -24.95 -36.53 -29.96
C HIS A 155 -25.41 -37.96 -30.28
N VAL A 156 -26.37 -38.44 -29.49
CA VAL A 156 -27.26 -39.54 -29.84
C VAL A 156 -28.64 -38.94 -30.04
#